data_AF-A0A7S4MB74-F1
#
_entry.id   AF-A0A7S4MB74-F1
#
_cell.length_a   1.000
_cell.length_b   1.000
_cell.length_c   1.000
_cell.angle_alpha   90.00
_cell.angle_beta   90.00
_cell.angle_gamma   90.00
#
_symmetry.space_group_name_H-M   'P 1'
#
loop_
_entity.id
_entity.type
_entity.pdbx_description
1 polymer ?
#
loop_
_entity_poly.entity_id
_entity_poly.type
_entity_poly.pdbx_seq_one_letter_code
_entity_poly.pdbx_strand_id
1 'polypeptide(L)'
;YADLLHGIAQFYYGESNTIPSELALHLDSARQNISIAQHHDAITGTSPDTTMADYLRRLRYSDRDSSTVITQLLSDLLCSTTTCDDEFFLYEASPPTHQPPLLSVPANSRVPVVVNNPLAWHNQRFI
;
A
#
# COMPACT_ATOMS: atom_id res chain seq x y z
N TYR A 1 -1.53 2.56 -6.80
CA TYR A 1 -1.83 1.16 -6.41
C TYR A 1 -3.02 1.11 -5.46
N ALA A 2 -3.00 1.85 -4.34
CA ALA A 2 -4.15 2.01 -3.46
C ALA A 2 -5.43 2.47 -4.20
N ASP A 3 -5.30 3.31 -5.24
CA ASP A 3 -6.43 3.75 -6.08
C ASP A 3 -7.17 2.62 -6.82
N LEU A 4 -6.45 1.58 -7.26
CA LEU A 4 -7.06 0.46 -7.98
C LEU A 4 -7.85 -0.40 -7.01
N LEU A 5 -7.26 -0.71 -5.84
CA LEU A 5 -7.95 -1.44 -4.78
C LEU A 5 -9.14 -0.65 -4.26
N HIS A 6 -9.01 0.67 -4.16
CA HIS A 6 -10.11 1.58 -3.81
C HIS A 6 -11.25 1.49 -4.82
N GLY A 7 -10.97 1.56 -6.12
CA GLY A 7 -11.98 1.41 -7.16
C GLY A 7 -12.67 0.04 -7.14
N ILE A 8 -11.92 -1.04 -6.87
CA ILE A 8 -12.48 -2.39 -6.72
C ILE A 8 -13.38 -2.49 -5.49
N ALA A 9 -12.97 -1.91 -4.36
CA ALA A 9 -13.78 -1.89 -3.14
C ALA A 9 -15.08 -1.10 -3.34
N GLN A 10 -15.03 0.09 -3.95
CA GLN A 10 -16.23 0.87 -4.28
C GLN A 10 -17.18 0.10 -5.20
N PHE A 11 -16.65 -0.63 -6.18
CA PHE A 11 -17.45 -1.49 -7.05
C PHE A 11 -18.08 -2.66 -6.29
N TYR A 12 -17.36 -3.30 -5.37
CA TYR A 12 -17.84 -4.45 -4.58
C TYR A 12 -18.88 -4.08 -3.51
N TYR A 13 -18.72 -2.92 -2.85
CA TYR A 13 -19.61 -2.52 -1.76
C TYR A 13 -20.81 -1.67 -2.20
N GLY A 14 -20.87 -1.23 -3.46
CA GLY A 14 -21.94 -0.40 -4.02
C GLY A 14 -21.96 1.04 -3.46
N GLU A 15 -22.71 1.94 -4.12
CA GLU A 15 -22.83 3.39 -3.77
C GLU A 15 -23.23 3.68 -2.31
N SER A 16 -23.75 2.69 -1.57
CA SER A 16 -24.21 2.84 -0.19
C SER A 16 -23.10 2.77 0.87
N ASN A 17 -21.94 2.19 0.53
CA ASN A 17 -20.83 2.00 1.46
C ASN A 17 -19.64 2.81 0.95
N THR A 18 -19.76 4.11 1.18
CA THR A 18 -18.63 5.02 0.99
C THR A 18 -17.45 4.50 1.81
N ILE A 19 -16.28 4.43 1.19
CA ILE A 19 -15.02 4.16 1.88
C ILE A 19 -14.98 5.05 3.13
N PRO A 20 -14.61 4.55 4.32
CA PRO A 20 -14.50 5.38 5.50
C PRO A 20 -13.73 6.65 5.16
N SER A 21 -14.26 7.81 5.54
CA SER A 21 -13.68 9.12 5.19
C SER A 21 -12.20 9.21 5.54
N GLU A 22 -11.78 8.49 6.57
CA GLU A 22 -10.40 8.29 7.00
C GLU A 22 -9.51 7.65 5.92
N LEU A 23 -9.94 6.57 5.26
CA LEU A 23 -9.17 5.93 4.17
C LEU A 23 -9.00 6.86 2.96
N ALA A 24 -10.02 7.66 2.65
CA ALA A 24 -9.93 8.65 1.58
C ALA A 24 -8.89 9.74 1.89
N LEU A 25 -8.79 10.18 3.15
CA LEU A 25 -7.78 11.14 3.60
C LEU A 25 -6.36 10.57 3.45
N HIS A 26 -6.14 9.31 3.83
CA HIS A 26 -4.84 8.66 3.61
C HIS A 26 -4.49 8.59 2.12
N LEU A 27 -5.46 8.26 1.26
CA LEU A 27 -5.24 8.19 -0.18
C LEU A 27 -4.88 9.56 -0.78
N ASP A 28 -5.57 10.62 -0.38
CA ASP A 28 -5.30 11.98 -0.84
C ASP A 28 -3.95 12.50 -0.33
N SER A 29 -3.61 12.23 0.94
CA SER A 29 -2.28 12.52 1.49
C SER A 29 -1.18 11.82 0.69
N ALA A 30 -1.35 10.53 0.41
CA ALA A 30 -0.39 9.76 -0.37
C ALA A 30 -0.18 10.33 -1.77
N ARG A 31 -1.27 10.66 -2.48
CA ARG A 31 -1.24 11.29 -3.82
C ARG A 31 -0.52 12.63 -3.82
N GLN A 32 -0.83 13.50 -2.85
CA GLN A 32 -0.21 14.83 -2.76
C GLN A 32 1.30 14.73 -2.51
N ASN A 33 1.72 13.86 -1.60
CA ASN A 33 3.13 13.67 -1.29
C ASN A 33 3.94 13.11 -2.47
N ILE A 34 3.37 12.18 -3.26
CA ILE A 34 4.00 11.70 -4.51
C ILE A 34 4.05 12.81 -5.56
N SER A 35 2.98 13.60 -5.71
CA SER A 35 2.92 14.71 -6.67
C SER A 35 4.00 15.75 -6.41
N ILE A 36 4.26 16.09 -5.14
CA ILE A 36 5.36 16.97 -4.75
C ILE A 36 6.72 16.39 -5.17
N ALA A 37 6.91 15.07 -5.00
CA ALA A 37 8.16 14.42 -5.38
C ALA A 37 8.39 14.39 -6.91
N GLN A 38 7.34 14.58 -7.73
CA GLN A 38 7.45 14.73 -9.19
C GLN A 38 7.88 16.13 -9.63
N HIS A 39 7.94 17.10 -8.70
CA HIS A 39 8.50 18.41 -9.01
C HIS A 39 9.89 18.21 -9.63
N HIS A 40 10.18 18.95 -10.69
CA HIS A 40 11.41 18.74 -11.46
C HIS A 40 12.66 18.89 -10.61
N ASP A 41 12.65 19.70 -9.54
CA ASP A 41 13.79 19.79 -8.63
C ASP A 41 13.84 18.70 -7.55
N ALA A 42 12.75 17.98 -7.34
CA ALA A 42 12.67 16.87 -6.39
C ALA A 42 13.15 15.58 -7.05
N ILE A 43 12.51 15.16 -8.14
CA ILE A 43 12.80 13.88 -8.79
C ILE A 43 14.19 13.85 -9.45
N THR A 44 14.68 14.99 -9.94
CA THR A 44 16.01 15.07 -10.55
C THR A 44 17.12 15.25 -9.50
N GLY A 45 16.76 15.49 -8.23
CA GLY A 45 17.73 15.68 -7.16
C GLY A 45 18.50 17.01 -7.25
N THR A 46 17.93 18.05 -7.86
CA THR A 46 18.57 19.37 -8.01
C THR A 46 18.23 20.35 -6.88
N SER A 47 17.43 19.93 -5.90
CA SER A 47 17.16 20.72 -4.68
C SER A 47 18.28 20.60 -3.63
N PRO A 48 18.40 21.55 -2.70
CA PRO A 48 19.31 21.43 -1.55
C PRO A 48 19.03 20.20 -0.69
N ASP A 49 20.05 19.68 0.00
CA ASP A 49 19.97 18.47 0.84
C ASP A 49 18.83 18.51 1.88
N THR A 50 18.58 19.69 2.49
CA THR A 50 17.50 19.87 3.45
C THR A 50 16.12 19.70 2.82
N THR A 51 15.95 20.20 1.60
CA THR A 51 14.72 20.04 0.81
C THR A 51 14.59 18.59 0.33
N MET A 52 15.68 17.96 -0.10
CA MET A 52 15.70 16.54 -0.47
C MET A 52 15.31 15.63 0.71
N ALA A 53 15.77 15.94 1.92
CA ALA A 53 15.38 15.23 3.13
C ALA A 53 13.88 15.38 3.44
N ASP A 54 13.27 16.54 3.14
CA ASP A 54 11.82 16.73 3.26
C ASP A 54 11.04 15.92 2.22
N TYR A 55 11.48 15.90 0.96
CA TYR A 55 10.87 15.04 -0.06
C TYR A 55 10.91 13.56 0.32
N LEU A 56 12.05 13.07 0.84
CA LEU A 56 12.15 11.71 1.35
C LEU A 56 11.17 11.45 2.50
N ARG A 57 11.03 12.40 3.43
CA ARG A 57 10.08 12.29 4.54
C ARG A 57 8.64 12.19 4.04
N ARG A 58 8.26 13.01 3.05
CA ARG A 58 6.93 13.00 2.43
C ARG A 58 6.65 11.69 1.69
N LEU A 59 7.63 11.17 0.96
CA LEU A 59 7.51 9.86 0.32
C LEU A 59 7.28 8.74 1.34
N ARG A 60 7.97 8.77 2.49
CA ARG A 60 7.72 7.81 3.59
C ARG A 60 6.33 7.94 4.20
N TYR A 61 5.76 9.15 4.26
CA TYR A 61 4.37 9.31 4.68
C TYR A 61 3.40 8.73 3.63
N SER A 62 3.66 8.98 2.34
CA SER A 62 2.86 8.42 1.26
C SER A 62 2.86 6.89 1.24
N ASP A 63 4.01 6.27 1.48
CA ASP A 63 4.15 4.82 1.58
C ASP A 63 3.33 4.25 2.75
N ARG A 64 3.44 4.84 3.94
CA ARG A 64 2.64 4.44 5.11
C ARG A 64 1.15 4.61 4.89
N ASP A 65 0.72 5.77 4.40
CA ASP A 65 -0.68 6.07 4.11
C ASP A 65 -1.24 5.08 3.08
N SER A 66 -0.48 4.80 2.02
CA SER A 66 -0.85 3.80 1.02
C SER A 66 -0.96 2.41 1.63
N SER A 67 0.01 2.01 2.47
CA SER A 67 0.02 0.72 3.15
C SER A 67 -1.22 0.54 4.02
N THR A 68 -1.61 1.54 4.81
CA THR A 68 -2.84 1.53 5.62
C THR A 68 -4.08 1.31 4.76
N VAL A 69 -4.21 2.03 3.64
CA VAL A 69 -5.36 1.85 2.73
C VAL A 69 -5.36 0.43 2.17
N ILE A 70 -4.22 -0.08 1.72
CA ILE A 70 -4.12 -1.41 1.11
C ILE A 70 -4.48 -2.51 2.11
N THR A 71 -3.93 -2.48 3.32
CA THR A 71 -4.16 -3.52 4.33
C THR A 71 -5.60 -3.53 4.81
N GLN A 72 -6.21 -2.36 5.02
CA GLN A 72 -7.62 -2.26 5.38
C GLN A 72 -8.52 -2.80 4.25
N LEU A 73 -8.29 -2.38 3.00
CA LEU A 73 -9.09 -2.85 1.87
C LEU A 73 -8.94 -4.37 1.64
N LEU A 74 -7.75 -4.92 1.81
CA LEU A 74 -7.53 -6.36 1.73
C LEU A 74 -8.25 -7.11 2.84
N SER A 75 -8.24 -6.57 4.07
CA SER A 75 -9.01 -7.12 5.18
C SER A 75 -10.50 -7.17 4.81
N ASP A 76 -11.06 -6.04 4.36
CA ASP A 76 -12.47 -5.95 3.99
C ASP A 76 -12.84 -6.96 2.88
N LEU A 77 -12.01 -7.05 1.82
CA LEU A 77 -12.23 -7.95 0.67
C LEU A 77 -12.13 -9.43 1.04
N LEU A 78 -11.16 -9.81 1.86
CA LEU A 78 -10.94 -11.22 2.25
C LEU A 78 -11.90 -11.67 3.35
N CYS A 79 -12.35 -10.74 4.19
CA CYS A 79 -13.09 -11.02 5.43
C CYS A 79 -14.58 -10.68 5.33
N SER A 80 -15.08 -10.36 4.14
CA SER A 80 -16.46 -9.93 3.85
C SER A 80 -17.60 -10.79 4.47
N THR A 81 -17.33 -11.98 5.00
CA THR A 81 -18.35 -12.88 5.58
C THR A 81 -18.06 -13.34 7.02
N THR A 82 -16.90 -13.03 7.60
CA THR A 82 -16.50 -13.42 8.96
C THR A 82 -15.59 -12.37 9.59
N THR A 83 -15.70 -12.15 10.91
CA THR A 83 -14.76 -11.29 11.65
C THR A 83 -13.34 -11.83 11.52
N CYS A 84 -12.49 -11.14 10.76
CA CYS A 84 -11.05 -11.34 10.82
C CYS A 84 -10.51 -10.43 11.92
N ASP A 85 -9.96 -11.02 12.97
CA ASP A 85 -9.17 -10.31 13.99
C ASP A 85 -7.68 -10.23 13.59
N ASP A 86 -7.38 -10.51 12.32
CA ASP A 86 -6.01 -10.63 11.82
C ASP A 86 -5.51 -9.29 11.27
N GLU A 87 -4.36 -8.85 11.79
CA GLU A 87 -3.63 -7.68 11.29
C GLU A 87 -2.85 -8.05 10.03
N PHE A 88 -3.18 -7.40 8.91
CA PHE A 88 -2.41 -7.54 7.67
C PHE A 88 -1.20 -6.61 7.69
N PHE A 89 -0.01 -7.18 7.51
CA PHE A 89 1.21 -6.41 7.33
C PHE A 89 1.60 -6.38 5.86
N LEU A 90 1.71 -5.16 5.30
CA LEU A 90 2.29 -5.01 3.97
C LEU A 90 3.79 -5.21 4.06
N TYR A 91 4.32 -6.06 3.18
CA TYR A 91 5.75 -6.16 2.99
C TYR A 91 6.18 -5.35 1.76
N GLU A 92 7.11 -4.43 1.96
CA GLU A 92 7.75 -3.70 0.87
C GLU A 92 9.13 -4.27 0.60
N ALA A 93 9.31 -4.82 -0.60
CA ALA A 93 10.57 -5.34 -1.08
C ALA A 93 11.48 -4.16 -1.45
N SER A 94 12.21 -3.63 -0.48
CA SER A 94 13.07 -2.45 -0.71
C SER A 94 14.33 -2.82 -1.53
N PRO A 95 14.78 -1.97 -2.46
CA PRO A 95 16.02 -2.19 -3.21
C PRO A 95 17.24 -2.32 -2.29
N PRO A 96 18.32 -3.01 -2.74
CA PRO A 96 18.50 -3.57 -4.08
C PRO A 96 17.96 -4.99 -4.25
N THR A 97 17.76 -5.73 -3.16
CA THR A 97 17.53 -7.18 -3.25
C THR A 97 16.09 -7.55 -3.58
N HIS A 98 15.13 -6.68 -3.29
CA HIS A 98 13.69 -6.97 -3.45
C HIS A 98 13.28 -8.34 -2.89
N GLN A 99 14.00 -8.83 -1.87
CA GLN A 99 13.78 -10.14 -1.28
C GLN A 99 12.76 -10.02 -0.17
N PRO A 100 11.81 -10.96 -0.02
CA PRO A 100 10.94 -11.01 1.15
C PRO A 100 11.76 -11.09 2.45
N PRO A 101 11.24 -10.58 3.57
CA PRO A 101 11.97 -10.60 4.82
C PRO A 101 12.05 -12.05 5.31
N LEU A 102 13.15 -12.40 5.96
CA LEU A 102 13.23 -13.69 6.63
C LEU A 102 12.29 -13.68 7.84
N LEU A 103 11.13 -14.29 7.67
CA LEU A 103 10.14 -14.41 8.73
C LEU A 103 10.41 -15.68 9.54
N SER A 104 10.67 -15.51 10.84
CA SER A 104 10.80 -16.66 11.74
C SER A 104 9.43 -17.26 12.00
N VAL A 105 9.16 -18.41 11.38
CA VAL A 105 7.92 -19.16 11.59
C VAL A 105 8.15 -20.19 12.71
N PRO A 106 7.41 -20.12 13.83
CA PRO A 106 7.54 -21.12 14.89
C PRO A 106 7.25 -22.54 14.37
N ALA A 107 7.84 -23.55 15.02
CA ALA A 107 7.59 -24.94 14.68
C ALA A 107 6.08 -25.24 14.74
N ASN A 108 5.54 -25.87 13.69
CA ASN A 108 4.12 -26.18 13.50
C ASN A 108 3.19 -24.97 13.28
N SER A 109 3.72 -23.76 13.08
CA SER A 109 2.93 -22.60 12.64
C SER A 109 2.93 -22.45 11.11
N ARG A 110 1.94 -21.75 10.59
CA ARG A 110 1.84 -21.36 9.17
C ARG A 110 1.62 -19.86 9.11
N VAL A 111 2.22 -19.23 8.10
CA VAL A 111 2.00 -17.80 7.83
C VAL A 111 1.28 -17.68 6.50
N PRO A 112 0.03 -17.21 6.48
CA PRO A 112 -0.67 -16.94 5.24
C PRO A 112 0.02 -15.77 4.52
N VAL A 113 0.21 -15.90 3.21
CA VAL A 113 0.75 -14.85 2.36
C VAL A 113 -0.31 -14.50 1.32
N VAL A 114 -0.69 -13.22 1.28
CA VAL A 114 -1.61 -12.69 0.27
C VAL A 114 -0.81 -11.97 -0.79
N VAL A 115 -1.04 -12.34 -2.04
CA VAL A 115 -0.35 -11.77 -3.21
C VAL A 115 -1.39 -11.05 -4.03
N ASN A 116 -1.22 -9.74 -4.20
CA ASN A 116 -2.07 -8.96 -5.09
C ASN A 116 -1.41 -8.76 -6.45
N ASN A 117 -2.18 -9.02 -7.51
CA ASN A 117 -1.79 -8.72 -8.88
C ASN A 117 -2.51 -7.45 -9.34
N PRO A 118 -1.82 -6.29 -9.46
CA PRO A 118 -2.47 -5.04 -9.86
C PRO A 118 -2.79 -4.96 -11.35
N LEU A 119 -2.47 -5.99 -12.14
CA LEU A 119 -2.68 -5.99 -13.58
C LEU A 119 -4.04 -6.62 -13.91
N ALA A 120 -4.70 -6.10 -14.95
CA ALA A 120 -5.98 -6.61 -15.44
C ALA A 120 -5.88 -7.98 -16.18
N TRP A 121 -4.71 -8.62 -16.17
CA TRP A 121 -4.46 -9.91 -16.79
C TRP A 121 -3.88 -10.93 -15.79
N HIS A 122 -4.02 -12.21 -16.10
CA HIS A 122 -3.43 -13.27 -15.29
C HIS A 122 -1.90 -13.18 -15.30
N ASN A 123 -1.28 -13.35 -14.14
CA ASN A 123 0.16 -13.25 -13.96
C ASN A 123 0.63 -14.28 -12.93
N GLN A 124 1.62 -15.09 -13.30
CA GLN A 124 2.26 -16.07 -12.42
C GLN A 124 3.75 -15.74 -12.32
N ARG A 125 4.22 -15.48 -11.09
CA ARG A 125 5.61 -15.13 -10.79
C ARG A 125 6.10 -15.85 -9.55
N PHE A 126 7.40 -16.12 -9.52
CA PHE A 126 8.08 -16.48 -8.29
C PHE A 126 8.16 -15.25 -7.39
N ILE A 127 7.83 -15.44 -6.13
CA ILE A 127 7.80 -14.45 -5.05
C ILE A 127 8.65 -14.96 -3.89
#